data_AF-A0ABD4YR52-F1
#
_entry.id   AF-A0ABD4YR52-F1
#
_cell.length_a   1.000
_cell.length_b   1.000
_cell.length_c   1.000
_cell.angle_alpha   90.00
_cell.angle_beta   90.00
_cell.angle_gamma   90.00
#
_symmetry.space_group_name_H-M   'P 1'
#
loop_
_entity.id
_entity.type
_entity.pdbx_description
1 polymer ?
#
loop_
_entity_poly.entity_id
_entity_poly.type
_entity_poly.pdbx_seq_one_letter_code
_entity_poly.pdbx_strand_id
1 'polypeptide(L)'
;MIYFSASPVGFYREDIHGADIPANAVGISEDRYIELLSGQESGKLITADENGQPVLVDPPSASTAPRIISRFQALAALMQAGLLHDVEAWAADPKTDPLHRLAYETAAEFSRTSPALNAGADALGWTSDQLDALFRAGAEILA
;
A
#
# COMPACT_ATOMS: atom_id res chain seq x y z
N MET A 1 12.16 35.80 4.71
CA MET A 1 11.44 34.88 5.63
C MET A 1 10.94 33.69 4.82
N ILE A 2 10.90 32.48 5.40
CA ILE A 2 10.41 31.28 4.72
C ILE A 2 8.98 31.01 5.18
N TYR A 3 8.11 30.68 4.22
CA TYR A 3 6.72 30.34 4.45
C TYR A 3 6.44 28.95 3.88
N PHE A 4 5.53 28.22 4.50
CA PHE A 4 5.00 26.95 4.01
C PHE A 4 3.50 27.11 3.76
N SER A 5 3.01 26.75 2.57
CA SER A 5 1.58 26.65 2.30
C SER A 5 1.15 25.19 2.31
N ALA A 6 -0.02 24.93 2.90
CA ALA A 6 -0.67 23.61 2.87
C ALA A 6 -1.45 23.36 1.56
N SER A 7 -1.77 24.41 0.80
CA SER A 7 -2.54 24.31 -0.43
C SER A 7 -2.23 25.49 -1.36
N PRO A 8 -1.50 25.26 -2.48
CA PRO A 8 -0.77 24.02 -2.77
C PRO A 8 0.35 23.78 -1.76
N VAL A 9 0.67 22.50 -1.49
CA VAL A 9 1.78 22.13 -0.60
C VAL A 9 3.10 22.64 -1.19
N GLY A 10 3.79 23.53 -0.49
CA GLY A 10 5.04 24.09 -0.99
C GLY A 10 5.68 25.13 -0.07
N PHE A 11 6.97 25.39 -0.34
CA PHE A 11 7.71 26.46 0.33
C PHE A 11 7.76 27.71 -0.52
N TYR A 12 7.63 28.84 0.15
CA TYR A 12 7.66 30.16 -0.42
C TYR A 12 8.65 31.02 0.34
N ARG A 13 9.20 32.00 -0.35
CA ARG A 13 10.14 32.97 0.20
C ARG A 13 9.72 34.36 -0.23
N GLU A 14 9.70 35.29 0.72
CA GLU A 14 9.28 36.67 0.46
C GLU A 14 10.11 37.35 -0.63
N ASP A 15 11.41 37.12 -0.63
CA ASP A 15 12.39 37.66 -1.57
C ASP A 15 12.24 37.10 -3.00
N ILE A 16 11.59 35.94 -3.16
CA ILE A 16 11.39 35.28 -4.45
C ILE A 16 9.95 35.44 -4.94
N HIS A 17 8.97 35.31 -4.05
CA HIS A 17 7.54 35.18 -4.39
C HIS A 17 6.74 36.44 -4.07
N GLY A 18 7.16 37.28 -3.12
CA GLY A 18 6.47 38.52 -2.77
C GLY A 18 4.96 38.34 -2.57
N ALA A 19 4.15 38.94 -3.46
CA ALA A 19 2.68 38.92 -3.40
C ALA A 19 2.05 37.58 -3.83
N ASP A 20 2.81 36.68 -4.46
CA ASP A 20 2.33 35.34 -4.86
C ASP A 20 2.33 34.32 -3.71
N ILE A 21 2.73 34.74 -2.50
CA ILE A 21 2.67 33.88 -1.31
C ILE A 21 1.19 33.65 -0.94
N PRO A 22 0.74 32.39 -0.83
CA PRO A 22 -0.64 32.09 -0.45
C PRO A 22 -1.01 32.66 0.92
N ALA A 23 -2.24 33.16 1.08
CA ALA A 23 -2.72 33.73 2.34
C ALA A 23 -2.80 32.71 3.50
N ASN A 24 -2.88 31.42 3.16
CA ASN A 24 -2.83 30.29 4.10
C ASN A 24 -1.40 29.82 4.40
N ALA A 25 -0.36 30.55 3.94
CA ALA A 25 1.01 30.19 4.22
C ALA A 25 1.41 30.57 5.66
N VAL A 26 2.06 29.65 6.36
CA VAL A 26 2.56 29.83 7.72
C VAL A 26 4.06 30.09 7.70
N GLY A 27 4.53 31.05 8.50
CA GLY A 27 5.95 31.34 8.62
C GLY A 27 6.69 30.22 9.36
N ILE A 28 7.85 29.81 8.85
CA ILE A 28 8.72 28.80 9.48
C ILE A 28 10.14 29.33 9.65
N SER A 29 10.87 28.80 10.64
CA SER A 29 12.28 29.11 10.83
C SER A 29 13.16 28.43 9.77
N GLU A 30 14.38 28.95 9.60
CA GLU A 30 15.37 28.36 8.69
C GLU A 30 15.79 26.95 9.14
N ASP A 31 16.01 26.74 10.46
CA ASP A 31 16.28 25.41 11.01
C ASP A 31 15.16 24.41 10.69
N ARG A 32 13.90 24.84 10.80
CA ARG A 32 12.75 23.99 10.46
C ARG A 32 12.74 23.65 8.98
N TYR A 33 13.02 24.63 8.12
CA TYR A 33 13.14 24.39 6.68
C TYR A 33 14.26 23.39 6.35
N ILE A 34 15.43 23.49 7.00
CA ILE A 34 16.56 22.57 6.80
C ILE A 34 16.21 21.15 7.27
N GLU A 35 15.54 21.00 8.42
CA GLU A 35 15.08 19.71 8.93
C GLU A 35 14.13 19.03 7.94
N LEU A 36 13.14 19.78 7.44
CA LEU A 36 12.16 19.29 6.47
C LEU A 36 12.84 18.87 5.16
N LEU A 37 13.78 19.67 4.67
CA LEU A 37 14.51 19.35 3.44
C LEU A 37 15.36 18.08 3.61
N SER A 38 16.08 17.94 4.74
CA SER A 38 16.85 16.74 5.07
C SER A 38 15.98 15.50 5.18
N GLY A 39 14.78 15.64 5.75
CA GLY A 39 13.79 14.56 5.82
C GLY A 39 13.28 14.13 4.44
N GLN A 40 13.02 15.08 3.55
CA GLN A 40 12.64 14.80 2.17
C GLN A 40 13.76 14.09 1.41
N GLU A 41 15.02 14.52 1.57
CA GLU A 41 16.20 13.84 1.00
C GLU A 41 16.37 12.41 1.54
N SER A 42 15.94 12.16 2.78
CA SER A 42 15.92 10.84 3.40
C SER A 42 14.70 9.98 2.97
N GLY A 43 13.87 10.47 2.04
CA GLY A 43 12.75 9.74 1.46
C GLY A 43 11.39 9.95 2.12
N LYS A 44 11.26 10.89 3.07
CA LYS A 44 9.96 11.27 3.67
C LYS A 44 9.21 12.26 2.78
N LEU A 45 7.90 12.39 2.98
CA LEU A 45 7.08 13.42 2.35
C LEU A 45 6.87 14.57 3.32
N ILE A 46 6.86 15.80 2.80
CA ILE A 46 6.48 17.00 3.55
C ILE A 46 4.99 17.26 3.29
N THR A 47 4.18 17.29 4.35
CA THR A 47 2.75 17.61 4.29
C THR A 47 2.38 18.62 5.38
N ALA A 48 1.17 19.16 5.34
CA ALA A 48 0.62 19.98 6.41
C ALA A 48 -0.06 19.11 7.50
N ASP A 49 0.07 19.50 8.77
CA ASP A 49 -0.76 19.00 9.87
C ASP A 49 -2.13 19.71 9.93
N GLU A 50 -2.93 19.38 10.95
CA GLU A 50 -4.24 19.99 11.20
C GLU A 50 -4.20 21.52 11.43
N ASN A 51 -3.03 22.06 11.76
CA ASN A 51 -2.79 23.47 12.01
C ASN A 51 -2.14 24.18 10.80
N GLY A 52 -1.94 23.48 9.68
CA GLY A 52 -1.27 24.02 8.50
C GLY A 52 0.26 24.06 8.60
N GLN A 53 0.86 23.48 9.64
CA GLN A 53 2.30 23.44 9.83
C GLN A 53 2.93 22.27 9.06
N PRO A 54 4.15 22.44 8.53
CA PRO A 54 4.82 21.37 7.80
C PRO A 54 5.30 20.25 8.74
N VAL A 55 4.97 19.01 8.39
CA VAL A 55 5.40 17.79 9.06
C VAL A 55 5.99 16.81 8.07
N LEU A 56 6.95 16.00 8.54
CA LEU A 56 7.50 14.88 7.79
C LEU A 56 6.69 13.63 8.08
N VAL A 57 6.17 13.01 7.03
CA VAL A 57 5.51 11.70 7.09
C VAL A 57 6.27 10.71 6.25
N ASP A 58 6.28 9.45 6.65
CA ASP A 58 6.77 8.41 5.77
C ASP A 58 5.87 8.36 4.53
N PRO A 59 6.43 8.19 3.31
CA PRO A 59 5.62 8.00 2.14
C PRO A 59 4.72 6.79 2.38
N PRO A 60 3.49 6.78 1.86
CA PRO A 60 2.69 5.56 1.88
C PRO A 60 3.56 4.45 1.29
N SER A 61 3.70 3.34 2.03
CA SER A 61 4.51 2.19 1.59
C SER A 61 4.06 1.83 0.18
N ALA A 62 4.96 1.98 -0.80
CA ALA A 62 4.71 1.63 -2.20
C ALA A 62 4.64 0.12 -2.42
N SER A 63 4.22 -0.67 -1.43
CA SER A 63 3.92 -2.08 -1.62
C SER A 63 2.52 -2.20 -2.23
N THR A 64 2.42 -1.84 -3.52
CA THR A 64 1.41 -2.49 -4.37
C THR A 64 1.62 -3.97 -4.15
N ALA A 65 0.61 -4.67 -3.64
CA ALA A 65 0.70 -6.11 -3.45
C ALA A 65 1.24 -6.72 -4.76
N PRO A 66 2.22 -7.64 -4.69
CA PRO A 66 2.73 -8.22 -5.91
C PRO A 66 1.55 -8.80 -6.69
N ARG A 67 1.57 -8.63 -8.02
CA ARG A 67 0.48 -9.17 -8.85
C ARG A 67 0.53 -10.69 -8.91
N ILE A 68 1.70 -11.29 -8.66
CA ILE A 68 1.95 -12.72 -8.74
C ILE A 68 2.81 -13.13 -7.54
N ILE A 69 2.44 -14.24 -6.89
CA ILE A 69 3.25 -14.92 -5.86
C ILE A 69 3.36 -16.40 -6.22
N SER A 70 4.43 -17.06 -5.79
CA SER A 70 4.57 -18.50 -6.00
C SER A 70 3.53 -19.30 -5.19
N ARG A 71 3.28 -20.55 -5.59
CA ARG A 71 2.39 -21.47 -4.87
C ARG A 71 2.79 -21.61 -3.40
N PHE A 72 4.08 -21.74 -3.12
CA PHE A 72 4.58 -21.86 -1.75
C PHE A 72 4.26 -20.60 -0.93
N GLN A 73 4.58 -19.43 -1.46
CA GLN A 73 4.29 -18.15 -0.80
C GLN A 73 2.80 -17.95 -0.51
N ALA A 74 1.94 -18.30 -1.48
CA ALA A 74 0.50 -18.23 -1.29
C ALA A 74 0.00 -19.15 -0.17
N LEU A 75 0.39 -20.44 -0.21
CA LEU A 75 -0.05 -21.40 0.81
C LEU A 75 0.54 -21.10 2.19
N ALA A 76 1.79 -20.64 2.25
CA ALA A 76 2.42 -20.24 3.51
C ALA A 76 1.70 -19.01 4.11
N ALA A 77 1.36 -18.01 3.29
CA ALA A 77 0.57 -16.86 3.74
C ALA A 77 -0.83 -17.27 4.22
N LEU A 78 -1.51 -18.17 3.51
CA LEU A 78 -2.80 -18.73 3.92
C LEU A 78 -2.70 -19.51 5.23
N MET A 79 -1.63 -20.29 5.41
CA MET A 79 -1.37 -21.06 6.63
C MET A 79 -1.13 -20.12 7.82
N GLN A 80 -0.30 -19.08 7.64
CA GLN A 80 -0.03 -18.08 8.68
C GLN A 80 -1.28 -17.25 9.04
N ALA A 81 -2.15 -17.00 8.07
CA ALA A 81 -3.43 -16.33 8.29
C ALA A 81 -4.52 -17.26 8.88
N GLY A 82 -4.28 -18.57 8.98
CA GLY A 82 -5.28 -19.56 9.42
C GLY A 82 -6.41 -19.79 8.41
N LEU A 83 -6.26 -19.32 7.17
CA LEU A 83 -7.27 -19.36 6.11
C LEU A 83 -7.12 -20.55 5.16
N LEU A 84 -6.02 -21.30 5.27
CA LEU A 84 -5.71 -22.41 4.36
C LEU A 84 -6.82 -23.47 4.34
N HIS A 85 -7.37 -23.80 5.51
CA HIS A 85 -8.41 -24.82 5.62
C HIS A 85 -9.69 -24.45 4.84
N ASP A 86 -10.10 -23.18 4.92
CA ASP A 86 -11.30 -22.70 4.23
C ASP A 86 -11.12 -22.70 2.70
N VAL A 87 -9.93 -22.33 2.23
CA VAL A 87 -9.58 -22.38 0.80
C VAL A 87 -9.53 -23.82 0.30
N GLU A 88 -8.95 -24.75 1.07
CA GLU A 88 -8.92 -26.17 0.74
C GLU A 88 -10.34 -26.77 0.70
N ALA A 89 -11.18 -26.42 1.68
CA ALA A 89 -12.57 -26.85 1.72
C ALA A 89 -13.36 -26.34 0.50
N TRP A 90 -13.18 -25.07 0.13
CA TRP A 90 -13.78 -24.50 -1.08
C TRP A 90 -13.30 -25.21 -2.35
N ALA A 91 -12.00 -25.44 -2.51
CA ALA A 91 -11.46 -26.12 -3.68
C ALA A 91 -11.96 -27.58 -3.78
N ALA A 92 -12.12 -28.26 -2.65
CA ALA A 92 -12.60 -29.65 -2.58
C ALA A 92 -14.13 -29.79 -2.71
N ASP A 93 -14.92 -28.73 -2.54
CA ASP A 93 -16.38 -28.80 -2.65
C ASP A 93 -16.79 -29.28 -4.06
N PRO A 94 -17.60 -30.35 -4.18
CA PRO A 94 -18.11 -30.84 -5.47
C PRO A 94 -18.83 -29.79 -6.32
N LYS A 95 -19.35 -28.72 -5.71
CA LYS A 95 -20.05 -27.62 -6.38
C LYS A 95 -19.09 -26.59 -7.00
N THR A 96 -17.83 -26.56 -6.57
CA THR A 96 -16.82 -25.68 -7.14
C THR A 96 -16.52 -26.10 -8.58
N ASP A 97 -16.43 -25.11 -9.47
CA ASP A 97 -16.11 -25.33 -10.89
C ASP A 97 -14.83 -26.20 -11.01
N PRO A 98 -14.87 -27.32 -11.76
CA PRO A 98 -13.71 -28.20 -11.92
C PRO A 98 -12.45 -27.47 -12.40
N LEU A 99 -12.56 -26.39 -13.17
CA LEU A 99 -11.43 -25.60 -13.63
C LEU A 99 -10.81 -24.78 -12.48
N HIS A 100 -11.62 -24.27 -11.56
CA HIS A 100 -11.11 -23.57 -10.38
C HIS A 100 -10.38 -24.52 -9.43
N ARG A 101 -10.94 -25.72 -9.23
CA ARG A 101 -10.27 -26.80 -8.47
C ARG A 101 -8.93 -27.17 -9.11
N LEU A 102 -8.94 -27.44 -10.43
CA LEU A 102 -7.72 -27.78 -11.17
C LEU A 102 -6.67 -26.68 -11.05
N ALA A 103 -7.06 -25.41 -11.16
CA ALA A 103 -6.15 -24.29 -11.00
C ALA A 103 -5.53 -24.23 -9.60
N TYR A 104 -6.32 -24.41 -8.53
CA TYR A 104 -5.80 -24.48 -7.16
C TYR A 104 -4.79 -25.61 -6.97
N GLU A 105 -5.08 -26.80 -7.51
CA GLU A 105 -4.24 -27.99 -7.35
C GLU A 105 -2.92 -27.91 -8.13
N THR A 106 -2.94 -27.33 -9.35
CA THR A 106 -1.83 -27.45 -10.32
C THR A 106 -1.04 -26.17 -10.55
N ALA A 107 -1.54 -25.00 -10.15
CA ALA A 107 -0.85 -23.74 -10.39
C ALA A 107 0.49 -23.67 -9.63
N ALA A 108 1.56 -23.34 -10.35
CA ALA A 108 2.87 -23.03 -9.74
C ALA A 108 2.93 -21.60 -9.17
N GLU A 109 2.08 -20.71 -9.67
CA GLU A 109 2.02 -19.30 -9.32
C GLU A 109 0.56 -18.83 -9.26
N PHE A 110 0.27 -17.89 -8.37
CA PHE A 110 -1.04 -17.29 -8.21
C PHE A 110 -0.99 -15.82 -8.58
N SER A 111 -1.91 -15.38 -9.45
CA SER A 111 -2.04 -13.99 -9.87
C SER A 111 -3.27 -13.32 -9.22
N ARG A 112 -3.16 -12.04 -8.83
CA ARG A 112 -4.29 -11.21 -8.37
C ARG A 112 -5.44 -11.12 -9.38
N THR A 113 -5.15 -11.38 -10.66
CA THR A 113 -6.13 -11.33 -11.76
C THR A 113 -6.65 -12.71 -12.17
N SER A 114 -6.26 -13.78 -11.47
CA SER A 114 -6.69 -15.14 -11.77
C SER A 114 -8.19 -15.31 -11.51
N PRO A 115 -8.97 -15.85 -12.48
CA PRO A 115 -10.39 -16.13 -12.29
C PRO A 115 -10.66 -17.08 -11.12
N ALA A 116 -9.87 -18.14 -10.98
CA ALA A 116 -10.03 -19.12 -9.90
C ALA A 116 -9.79 -18.50 -8.52
N LEU A 117 -8.80 -17.61 -8.43
CA LEU A 117 -8.46 -16.94 -7.17
C LEU A 117 -9.56 -15.96 -6.76
N ASN A 118 -10.08 -15.17 -7.70
CA ASN A 118 -11.15 -14.23 -7.43
C ASN A 118 -12.45 -14.96 -7.10
N ALA A 119 -12.76 -16.07 -7.80
CA ALA A 119 -13.92 -16.89 -7.47
C ALA A 119 -13.85 -17.50 -6.06
N GLY A 120 -12.66 -17.95 -5.62
CA GLY A 120 -12.45 -18.43 -4.26
C GLY A 120 -12.60 -17.33 -3.21
N ALA A 121 -12.04 -16.16 -3.48
CA ALA A 121 -12.19 -14.99 -2.62
C ALA A 121 -13.66 -14.57 -2.47
N ASP A 122 -14.40 -14.48 -3.58
CA ASP A 122 -15.82 -14.14 -3.58
C ASP A 122 -16.64 -15.18 -2.80
N ALA A 123 -16.38 -16.47 -2.99
CA ALA A 123 -17.07 -17.55 -2.29
C ALA A 123 -16.80 -17.54 -0.77
N LEU A 124 -15.61 -17.11 -0.35
CA LEU A 124 -15.21 -16.98 1.05
C LEU A 124 -15.53 -15.59 1.64
N GLY A 125 -16.12 -14.68 0.85
CA GLY A 125 -16.49 -13.34 1.28
C GLY A 125 -15.30 -12.41 1.54
N TRP A 126 -14.17 -12.63 0.86
CA TRP A 126 -12.97 -11.82 1.04
C TRP A 126 -13.02 -10.55 0.20
N THR A 127 -12.58 -9.46 0.80
CA THR A 127 -12.44 -8.15 0.14
C THR A 127 -11.13 -8.09 -0.67
N SER A 128 -11.08 -7.18 -1.65
CA SER A 128 -9.85 -6.90 -2.41
C SER A 128 -8.67 -6.53 -1.50
N ASP A 129 -8.91 -5.77 -0.42
CA ASP A 129 -7.87 -5.37 0.53
C ASP A 129 -7.30 -6.56 1.31
N GLN A 130 -8.14 -7.50 1.75
CA GLN A 130 -7.67 -8.74 2.39
C GLN A 130 -6.84 -9.58 1.44
N LEU A 131 -7.29 -9.63 0.20
CA LEU A 131 -6.65 -10.33 -0.90
C LEU A 131 -5.27 -9.72 -1.24
N ASP A 132 -5.14 -8.40 -1.21
CA ASP A 132 -3.87 -7.70 -1.43
C ASP A 132 -2.95 -7.83 -0.22
N ALA A 133 -3.50 -7.80 1.01
CA ALA A 133 -2.75 -8.07 2.23
C ALA A 133 -2.15 -9.49 2.23
N LEU A 134 -2.90 -10.51 1.76
CA LEU A 134 -2.40 -11.88 1.64
C LEU A 134 -1.23 -11.96 0.64
N PHE A 135 -1.33 -11.27 -0.49
CA PHE A 135 -0.25 -11.25 -1.49
C PHE A 135 1.00 -10.53 -0.99
N ARG A 136 0.82 -9.43 -0.25
CA ARG A 136 1.92 -8.75 0.43
C ARG A 136 2.58 -9.66 1.45
N ALA A 137 1.80 -10.34 2.29
CA ALA A 137 2.32 -11.29 3.27
C ALA A 137 3.10 -12.43 2.60
N GLY A 138 2.56 -13.01 1.52
CA GLY A 138 3.26 -14.06 0.76
C GLY A 138 4.58 -13.59 0.14
N ALA A 139 4.65 -12.33 -0.31
CA ALA A 139 5.86 -11.75 -0.89
C ALA A 139 7.05 -11.75 0.08
N GLU A 140 6.77 -11.55 1.37
CA GLU A 140 7.78 -11.50 2.44
C GLU A 140 8.29 -12.89 2.84
N ILE A 141 7.64 -13.97 2.39
CA ILE A 141 8.02 -15.34 2.70
C ILE A 141 9.09 -15.79 1.70
N LEU A 142 10.31 -15.99 2.22
CA LEU A 142 11.45 -16.54 1.48
C LEU A 142 11.51 -18.06 1.69
N ALA A 143 11.65 -18.80 0.59
CA ALA A 143 11.76 -20.26 0.55
C ALA A 143 13.19 -20.71 0.25
#